data_AF-A0A951JTS8-F1
#
_entry.id   AF-A0A951JTS8-F1
#
_cell.length_a   1.000
_cell.length_b   1.000
_cell.length_c   1.000
_cell.angle_alpha   90.00
_cell.angle_beta   90.00
_cell.angle_gamma   90.00
#
_symmetry.space_group_name_H-M   'P 1'
#
loop_
_entity.id
_entity.type
_entity.pdbx_description
1 polymer ?
#
loop_
_entity_poly.entity_id
_entity_poly.type
_entity_poly.pdbx_seq_one_letter_code
_entity_poly.pdbx_strand_id
1 'polypeptide(L)'
;MTRSFSGGVAAVAAALVLAACGGEGGGATPGEMAKQASGGGAGATTLTGAGATFPFPVYSRWFSEYGKQHPLRVNYQPIGSGGGIRQVTEGTVDFGASDAPMNAEELAKAPGMLHVPTVLGSVA
;
A
#
# COMPACT_ATOMS: atom_id res chain seq x y z
N MET A 1 -32.58 28.20 39.00
CA MET A 1 -32.48 29.07 37.81
C MET A 1 -32.20 28.22 36.59
N THR A 2 -33.20 28.07 35.72
CA THR A 2 -33.12 27.50 34.38
C THR A 2 -33.37 28.61 33.37
N ARG A 3 -32.61 28.63 32.27
CA ARG A 3 -32.82 29.29 30.96
C ARG A 3 -31.45 29.42 30.28
N SER A 4 -31.25 29.38 28.97
CA SER A 4 -32.03 28.98 27.79
C SER A 4 -31.13 29.32 26.60
N PHE A 5 -31.30 28.59 25.49
CA PHE A 5 -30.61 28.70 24.19
C PHE A 5 -30.57 30.11 23.55
N SER A 6 -29.47 30.38 22.82
CA SER A 6 -29.39 31.19 21.58
C SER A 6 -28.05 30.80 20.91
N GLY A 7 -27.89 30.41 19.64
CA GLY A 7 -28.69 30.63 18.43
C GLY A 7 -27.87 31.44 17.42
N GLY A 8 -27.37 30.80 16.34
CA GLY A 8 -26.90 31.37 15.06
C GLY A 8 -25.62 32.24 15.10
N VAL A 9 -24.69 32.19 14.14
CA VAL A 9 -24.86 32.34 12.69
C VAL A 9 -23.70 31.66 11.94
N ALA A 10 -24.03 31.11 10.77
CA ALA A 10 -23.15 30.46 9.81
C ALA A 10 -22.33 31.44 8.94
N ALA A 11 -21.30 30.89 8.30
CA ALA A 11 -20.49 31.45 7.20
C ALA A 11 -19.54 32.59 7.61
N VAL A 12 -18.28 32.65 7.16
CA VAL A 12 -17.85 32.68 5.75
C VAL A 12 -16.47 32.05 5.60
N ALA A 13 -16.35 31.20 4.57
CA ALA A 13 -15.11 30.64 4.07
C ALA A 13 -14.23 31.71 3.38
N ALA A 14 -12.91 31.58 3.50
CA ALA A 14 -11.98 32.11 2.50
C ALA A 14 -10.73 31.21 2.45
N ALA A 15 -10.81 30.19 1.61
CA ALA A 15 -9.66 29.41 1.17
C ALA A 15 -8.85 30.26 0.18
N LEU A 16 -7.60 30.58 0.53
CA LEU A 16 -6.62 31.16 -0.38
C LEU A 16 -5.96 30.01 -1.16
N VAL A 17 -6.50 29.70 -2.34
CA VAL A 17 -5.89 28.80 -3.31
C VAL A 17 -5.13 29.66 -4.32
N LEU A 18 -3.80 29.58 -4.28
CA LEU A 18 -2.94 30.12 -5.33
C LEU A 18 -3.02 29.21 -6.56
N ALA A 19 -3.59 29.75 -7.63
CA ALA A 19 -3.57 29.19 -8.97
C ALA A 19 -2.15 29.25 -9.57
N ALA A 20 -1.80 28.27 -10.42
CA ALA A 20 -1.56 28.54 -11.86
C ALA A 20 -0.91 27.36 -12.59
N CYS A 21 -1.19 27.33 -13.91
CA CYS A 21 -0.83 26.38 -14.98
C CYS A 21 -1.69 25.11 -14.98
N GLY A 22 -2.61 24.85 -15.91
CA GLY A 22 -2.96 25.49 -17.19
C GLY A 22 -3.46 24.37 -18.12
N GLY A 23 -4.74 24.39 -18.51
CA GLY A 23 -5.33 23.40 -19.41
C GLY A 23 -6.86 23.36 -19.32
N GLU A 24 -7.53 23.96 -20.30
CA GLU A 24 -8.99 23.99 -20.47
C GLU A 24 -9.61 22.60 -20.73
N GLY A 25 -10.70 22.26 -20.03
CA GLY A 25 -11.61 21.20 -20.47
C GLY A 25 -12.42 20.50 -19.38
N GLY A 26 -13.65 20.98 -19.14
CA GLY A 26 -14.84 20.11 -18.97
C GLY A 26 -15.11 19.41 -17.63
N GLY A 27 -16.04 19.99 -16.85
CA GLY A 27 -17.10 19.33 -16.06
C GLY A 27 -16.82 17.99 -15.35
N ALA A 28 -16.68 18.04 -14.03
CA ALA A 28 -16.63 16.86 -13.17
C ALA A 28 -17.99 16.16 -13.03
N THR A 29 -18.02 14.85 -13.25
CA THR A 29 -18.99 13.92 -12.64
C THR A 29 -18.22 12.94 -11.73
N PRO A 30 -18.69 12.63 -10.51
CA PRO A 30 -18.00 11.68 -9.63
C PRO A 30 -18.51 10.26 -9.91
N GLY A 31 -17.66 9.41 -10.49
CA GLY A 31 -18.02 8.00 -10.65
C GLY A 31 -17.22 7.24 -11.67
N GLU A 32 -15.88 7.19 -11.58
CA GLU A 32 -15.10 6.05 -12.07
C GLU A 32 -13.68 6.14 -11.50
N MET A 33 -13.35 5.32 -10.49
CA MET A 33 -11.96 5.09 -10.10
C MET A 33 -11.34 4.15 -11.13
N ALA A 34 -11.11 4.68 -12.34
CA ALA A 34 -10.33 4.01 -13.36
C ALA A 34 -8.86 4.03 -12.93
N LYS A 35 -8.37 2.83 -12.63
CA LYS A 35 -6.96 2.42 -12.54
C LYS A 35 -6.07 3.29 -13.44
N GLN A 36 -5.38 4.25 -12.85
CA GLN A 36 -4.33 5.00 -13.53
C GLN A 36 -3.16 4.06 -13.79
N ALA A 37 -3.14 3.46 -14.97
CA ALA A 37 -1.98 2.78 -15.50
C ALA A 37 -0.89 3.84 -15.73
N SER A 38 0.04 3.95 -14.77
CA SER A 38 1.25 4.75 -14.94
C SER A 38 2.13 4.07 -15.99
N GLY A 39 2.05 4.57 -17.22
CA GLY A 39 3.02 4.29 -18.27
C GLY A 39 4.33 5.00 -17.97
N GLY A 40 5.39 4.22 -17.76
CA GLY A 40 6.74 4.50 -18.27
C GLY A 40 7.38 5.85 -17.93
N GLY A 41 7.32 6.30 -16.68
CA GLY A 41 8.31 7.23 -16.15
C GLY A 41 9.46 6.43 -15.53
N ALA A 42 10.71 6.69 -15.90
CA ALA A 42 11.91 6.13 -15.25
C ALA A 42 12.13 6.75 -13.85
N GLY A 43 11.10 6.68 -13.00
CA GLY A 43 11.16 7.03 -11.59
C GLY A 43 11.54 5.81 -10.76
N ALA A 44 12.22 6.04 -9.65
CA ALA A 44 12.53 4.98 -8.70
C ALA A 44 11.23 4.33 -8.20
N THR A 45 11.05 3.05 -8.50
CA THR A 45 9.91 2.27 -8.00
C THR A 45 10.17 1.93 -6.55
N THR A 46 9.18 2.12 -5.68
CA THR A 46 9.26 1.68 -4.28
C THR A 46 8.20 0.62 -4.04
N LEU A 47 8.60 -0.51 -3.46
CA LEU A 47 7.70 -1.56 -3.01
C LEU A 47 7.77 -1.67 -1.49
N THR A 48 6.62 -1.84 -0.86
CA THR A 48 6.49 -2.11 0.57
C THR A 48 6.03 -3.53 0.77
N GLY A 49 6.72 -4.26 1.65
CA GLY A 49 6.36 -5.62 2.03
C GLY A 49 6.43 -5.82 3.53
N ALA A 50 5.74 -6.86 4.00
CA ALA A 50 5.80 -7.30 5.38
C ALA A 50 5.60 -8.82 5.47
N GLY A 51 6.13 -9.44 6.52
CA GLY A 51 5.79 -10.83 6.82
C GLY A 51 6.90 -11.64 7.46
N ALA A 52 7.02 -12.89 7.01
CA ALA A 52 7.90 -13.92 7.53
C ALA A 52 9.30 -13.40 7.91
N THR A 53 9.77 -13.82 9.09
CA THR A 53 11.11 -13.48 9.61
C THR A 53 12.17 -14.44 9.09
N PHE A 54 11.80 -15.69 8.82
CA PHE A 54 12.70 -16.72 8.30
C PHE A 54 13.42 -16.33 6.99
N PRO A 55 12.75 -15.85 5.93
CA PRO A 55 13.41 -15.50 4.67
C PRO A 55 14.08 -14.11 4.72
N PHE A 56 13.91 -13.33 5.79
CA PHE A 56 14.38 -11.95 5.87
C PHE A 56 15.89 -11.79 5.60
N PRO A 57 16.80 -12.65 6.10
CA PRO A 57 18.22 -12.54 5.78
C PRO A 57 18.52 -12.66 4.27
N VAL A 58 17.77 -13.50 3.55
CA VAL A 58 17.91 -13.66 2.10
C VAL A 58 17.32 -12.45 1.37
N TYR A 59 16.10 -12.04 1.73
CA TYR A 59 15.41 -10.91 1.13
C TYR A 59 16.18 -9.60 1.27
N SER A 60 16.67 -9.29 2.46
CA SER A 60 17.44 -8.06 2.71
C SER A 60 18.68 -7.96 1.82
N ARG A 61 19.36 -9.10 1.57
CA ARG A 61 20.51 -9.12 0.65
C ARG A 61 20.07 -8.91 -0.80
N TRP A 62 19.03 -9.61 -1.25
CA TRP A 62 18.52 -9.46 -2.61
C TRP A 62 18.04 -8.03 -2.90
N PHE A 63 17.29 -7.42 -1.99
CA PHE A 63 16.82 -6.04 -2.12
C PHE A 63 17.99 -5.06 -2.23
N SER A 64 19.03 -5.26 -1.41
CA SER A 64 20.24 -4.43 -1.45
C SER A 64 20.99 -4.57 -2.77
N GLU A 65 21.22 -5.78 -3.26
CA GLU A 65 21.99 -5.99 -4.49
C GLU A 65 21.20 -5.59 -5.75
N TYR A 66 19.92 -5.92 -5.80
CA TYR A 66 19.06 -5.56 -6.93
C TYR A 66 18.87 -4.04 -7.03
N GLY A 67 18.68 -3.36 -5.89
CA GLY A 67 18.54 -1.90 -5.84
C GLY A 67 19.80 -1.11 -6.25
N LYS A 68 20.98 -1.75 -6.32
CA LYS A 68 22.20 -1.12 -6.88
C LYS A 68 22.18 -1.08 -8.40
N GLN A 69 21.52 -2.05 -9.04
CA GLN A 69 21.51 -2.22 -10.50
C GLN A 69 20.23 -1.67 -11.13
N HIS A 70 19.16 -1.55 -10.35
CA HIS A 70 17.85 -1.11 -10.80
C HIS A 70 17.33 0.01 -9.90
N PRO A 71 16.54 0.97 -10.44
CA PRO A 71 15.90 2.01 -9.65
C PRO A 71 14.70 1.45 -8.87
N LEU A 72 14.94 0.43 -8.04
CA LEU A 72 13.96 -0.22 -7.18
C LEU A 72 14.41 -0.11 -5.73
N ARG A 73 13.51 0.33 -4.86
CA ARG A 73 13.69 0.29 -3.41
C ARG A 73 12.61 -0.56 -2.78
N VAL A 74 13.02 -1.48 -1.92
CA VAL A 74 12.08 -2.34 -1.19
C VAL A 74 12.16 -2.01 0.30
N ASN A 75 11.03 -1.62 0.88
CA ASN A 75 10.85 -1.45 2.31
C ASN A 75 10.20 -2.73 2.86
N TYR A 76 10.87 -3.47 3.75
CA TYR A 76 10.37 -4.75 4.25
C TYR A 76 10.33 -4.79 5.78
N GLN A 77 9.19 -5.22 6.33
CA GLN A 77 8.99 -5.37 7.77
C GLN A 77 8.94 -6.86 8.18
N PRO A 78 9.94 -7.39 8.90
CA PRO A 78 9.97 -8.78 9.35
C PRO A 78 9.12 -8.97 10.63
N ILE A 79 7.79 -8.99 10.47
CA ILE A 79 6.82 -9.04 11.58
C ILE A 79 6.20 -10.42 11.81
N GLY A 80 6.60 -11.42 11.03
CA GLY A 80 6.06 -12.78 11.05
C GLY A 80 4.95 -13.00 10.01
N SER A 81 4.76 -14.27 9.62
CA SER A 81 3.89 -14.70 8.52
C SER A 81 2.44 -14.21 8.64
N GLY A 82 1.82 -14.34 9.82
CA GLY A 82 0.44 -13.87 10.03
C GLY A 82 0.30 -12.35 9.90
N GLY A 83 1.32 -11.59 10.31
CA GLY A 83 1.35 -10.15 10.10
C GLY A 83 1.42 -9.77 8.62
N GLY A 84 2.23 -10.50 7.84
CA GLY A 84 2.35 -10.32 6.39
C GLY A 84 1.05 -10.64 5.65
N ILE A 85 0.44 -11.81 5.92
CA ILE A 85 -0.85 -12.21 5.35
C ILE A 85 -1.93 -11.16 5.65
N ARG A 86 -1.99 -10.67 6.89
CA ARG A 86 -2.96 -9.65 7.28
C ARG A 86 -2.74 -8.34 6.51
N GLN A 87 -1.53 -7.79 6.52
CA GLN A 87 -1.27 -6.49 5.89
C GLN A 87 -1.44 -6.52 4.37
N VAL A 88 -1.08 -7.62 3.70
CA VAL A 88 -1.28 -7.74 2.24
C VAL A 88 -2.76 -7.91 1.89
N THR A 89 -3.51 -8.65 2.71
CA THR A 89 -4.98 -8.80 2.53
C THR A 89 -5.70 -7.48 2.78
N GLU A 90 -5.23 -6.68 3.74
CA GLU A 90 -5.75 -5.32 4.03
C GLU A 90 -5.26 -4.26 3.01
N GLY A 91 -4.38 -4.62 2.06
CA GLY A 91 -3.81 -3.69 1.08
C GLY A 91 -2.89 -2.63 1.68
N THR A 92 -2.36 -2.86 2.88
CA THR A 92 -1.41 -1.95 3.57
C THR A 92 0.01 -2.06 2.99
N VAL A 93 0.33 -3.19 2.37
CA VAL A 93 1.62 -3.47 1.71
C VAL A 93 1.38 -4.03 0.31
N ASP A 94 2.36 -3.85 -0.57
CA ASP A 94 2.30 -4.34 -1.95
C ASP A 94 2.47 -5.86 -2.04
N PHE A 95 3.21 -6.46 -1.10
CA PHE A 95 3.37 -7.91 -1.02
C PHE A 95 3.51 -8.42 0.42
N GLY A 96 2.97 -9.60 0.68
CA GLY A 96 3.12 -10.32 1.95
C GLY A 96 4.07 -11.50 1.80
N ALA A 97 4.88 -11.75 2.82
CA ALA A 97 5.70 -12.95 2.91
C ALA A 97 5.20 -13.90 3.99
N SER A 98 5.17 -15.20 3.71
CA SER A 98 4.73 -16.21 4.66
C SER A 98 5.54 -17.50 4.51
N ASP A 99 5.87 -18.11 5.64
CA ASP A 99 6.50 -19.44 5.71
C ASP A 99 5.48 -20.58 5.53
N ALA A 100 4.19 -20.26 5.54
CA ALA A 100 3.10 -21.18 5.27
C ALA A 100 2.16 -20.62 4.18
N PRO A 101 1.60 -21.46 3.31
CA PRO A 101 0.58 -21.00 2.37
C PRO A 101 -0.65 -20.48 3.13
N MET A 102 -1.34 -19.48 2.58
CA MET A 102 -2.61 -19.03 3.14
C MET A 102 -3.62 -20.17 3.14
N ASN A 103 -4.40 -20.28 4.21
CA ASN A 103 -5.49 -21.23 4.31
C ASN A 103 -6.71 -20.79 3.48
N ALA A 104 -7.73 -21.65 3.39
CA ALA A 104 -8.92 -21.38 2.57
C ALA A 104 -9.69 -20.12 3.01
N GLU A 105 -9.76 -19.85 4.32
CA GLU A 105 -10.47 -18.69 4.87
C GLU A 105 -9.72 -17.38 4.59
N GLU A 106 -8.38 -17.44 4.63
CA GLU A 106 -7.51 -16.32 4.28
C GLU A 106 -7.57 -16.03 2.78
N LEU A 107 -7.53 -17.05 1.92
CA LEU A 107 -7.67 -16.89 0.47
C LEU A 107 -9.03 -16.34 0.06
N ALA A 108 -10.10 -16.75 0.74
CA ALA A 108 -11.44 -16.21 0.50
C ALA A 108 -11.52 -14.70 0.78
N LYS A 109 -10.71 -14.19 1.71
CA LYS A 109 -10.61 -12.76 2.04
C LYS A 109 -9.66 -12.00 1.11
N ALA A 110 -8.86 -12.70 0.31
CA ALA A 110 -7.83 -12.15 -0.55
C ALA A 110 -8.02 -12.59 -2.02
N PRO A 111 -9.14 -12.23 -2.68
CA PRO A 111 -9.40 -12.64 -4.05
C PRO A 111 -8.32 -12.13 -5.00
N GLY A 112 -7.77 -13.03 -5.82
CA GLY A 112 -6.71 -12.70 -6.78
C GLY A 112 -5.29 -12.71 -6.21
N MET A 113 -5.09 -13.09 -4.94
CA MET A 113 -3.76 -13.28 -4.37
C MET A 113 -3.02 -14.43 -5.05
N LEU A 114 -1.74 -14.22 -5.37
CA LEU A 114 -0.86 -15.23 -5.93
C LEU A 114 0.21 -15.62 -4.92
N HIS A 115 0.38 -16.93 -4.69
CA HIS A 115 1.52 -17.44 -3.93
C HIS A 115 2.67 -17.79 -4.88
N VAL A 116 3.83 -17.20 -4.62
CA VAL A 116 5.07 -17.48 -5.36
C VAL A 116 6.09 -18.05 -4.38
N PRO A 117 6.53 -19.31 -4.53
CA PRO A 117 7.61 -19.86 -3.72
C PRO A 117 8.92 -19.10 -4.00
N THR A 118 9.57 -18.59 -2.95
CA THR A 118 10.80 -17.78 -3.09
C THR A 118 12.04 -18.47 -2.54
N VAL A 119 11.94 -19.10 -1.36
CA VAL A 119 13.05 -19.73 -0.63
C VAL A 119 12.57 -21.03 0.01
N LEU A 120 13.47 -22.01 0.13
CA LEU A 120 13.28 -23.25 0.87
C LEU A 120 14.41 -23.39 1.91
N GLY A 121 14.09 -23.95 3.08
CA GLY A 121 15.09 -24.30 4.09
C GLY A 121 14.48 -25.11 5.24
N SER A 122 15.34 -25.57 6.14
CA SER A 122 14.93 -26.38 7.31
C SER A 122 14.54 -25.52 8.51
N VAL A 123 13.65 -26.05 9.35
CA VAL A 123 13.30 -25.52 10.68
C VAL A 123 13.84 -26.49 11.74
N ALA A 124 14.38 -25.95 12.84
CA ALA A 124 14.97 -26.73 13.95
C ALA A 124 13.96 -27.00 15.06
#